data_AF-A0A7V3WLY3-F1
#
_entry.id   AF-A0A7V3WLY3-F1
#
_cell.length_a   1.000
_cell.length_b   1.000
_cell.length_c   1.000
_cell.angle_alpha   90.00
_cell.angle_beta   90.00
_cell.angle_gamma   90.00
#
_symmetry.space_group_name_H-M   'P 1'
#
loop_
_entity.id
_entity.type
_entity.pdbx_description
1 polymer ?
#
loop_
_entity_poly.entity_id
_entity_poly.type
_entity_poly.pdbx_seq_one_letter_code
_entity_poly.pdbx_strand_id
1 'polypeptide(L)'
;YDVSGTPAIVERVGANGGIASNFTINYDLPAATNAPAYPAGTYAPGIYHPLKLWGMTGVGMDDQGRLFVSTNEMGSAIRCFKKSNGNWILDWQLIGMFFVDNVFYDETTDAVDVYGVQEHFKMDFSKTTAGSEWSLYGYTLDSYTYKNDGRGIEDVKAKFEHGITSAMVRVLNGKRFLYTNGMTNNFINIYRFKEGTDIAVPSGLISESYDLYGTDVQWPPNKPFANDPGNISFIWRDTNGDGDYQSGEYVQTSHSYNQNFWVDKQGNIWDNGNPVICRKFAGLDSQGNPIYNDANTVTYSISGVGSDIKRVILQEEYDRLILLEGGQDCRTLTGGKIYVVDNWSTGNRSARYVCGLGAPQPASIAVAGDYLFDCGWETQSKVWVTDLRNGQQVGQLIGGPEIGGSSNTGWVDIGFGIEAYKRQNGEYVVFVEDDYIAKVVMYRWWPDGGPEPTPTATPTSQPAKNIPGKIEAESYNSMSGIQTESTSDTGGGLNVGWTDTGDWMDYAVNVQSSGSYNVKFRVASTNSNTKIDLR
;
A
#
# COMPACT_ATOMS: atom_id res chain seq x y z
N TYR A 1 -20.22 1.88 11.24
CA TYR A 1 -20.73 1.03 12.33
C TYR A 1 -21.13 1.92 13.48
N ASP A 2 -22.35 1.78 13.98
CA ASP A 2 -22.82 2.37 15.24
C ASP A 2 -22.98 1.21 16.23
N VAL A 3 -22.23 1.26 17.32
CA VAL A 3 -22.03 0.19 18.31
C VAL A 3 -22.93 0.41 19.53
N SER A 4 -24.24 0.44 19.33
CA SER A 4 -25.18 0.47 20.46
C SER A 4 -26.44 -0.40 20.31
N GLY A 5 -26.50 -1.31 19.33
CA GLY A 5 -27.64 -2.22 19.16
C GLY A 5 -27.21 -3.65 18.90
N THR A 6 -27.94 -4.62 19.47
CA THR A 6 -27.84 -6.04 19.07
C THR A 6 -28.03 -6.12 17.56
N PRO A 7 -27.06 -6.66 16.79
CA PRO A 7 -27.21 -6.83 15.35
C PRO A 7 -28.45 -7.69 15.06
N ALA A 8 -29.42 -7.12 14.36
CA ALA A 8 -30.54 -7.85 13.80
C ALA A 8 -30.46 -7.73 12.28
N ILE A 9 -30.60 -8.86 11.59
CA ILE A 9 -30.75 -8.89 10.13
C ILE A 9 -32.08 -8.19 9.81
N VAL A 10 -32.01 -6.96 9.31
CA VAL A 10 -33.21 -6.14 9.02
C VAL A 10 -33.81 -6.50 7.66
N GLU A 11 -33.01 -6.99 6.72
CA GLU A 11 -33.48 -7.44 5.41
C GLU A 11 -32.48 -8.38 4.72
N ARG A 12 -32.98 -9.34 3.94
CA ARG A 12 -32.16 -10.11 2.99
C ARG A 12 -32.25 -9.41 1.63
N VAL A 13 -31.17 -8.77 1.20
CA VAL A 13 -31.07 -8.27 -0.19
C VAL A 13 -30.78 -9.47 -1.08
N GLY A 14 -31.84 -10.15 -1.53
CA GLY A 14 -31.78 -11.17 -2.57
C GLY A 14 -32.20 -10.56 -3.91
N ALA A 15 -31.39 -10.76 -4.94
CA ALA A 15 -31.82 -10.46 -6.30
C ALA A 15 -33.08 -11.26 -6.64
N ASN A 16 -34.12 -10.58 -7.13
CA ASN A 16 -35.21 -11.22 -7.83
C ASN A 16 -34.63 -11.74 -9.16
N GLY A 17 -34.23 -13.02 -9.19
CA GLY A 17 -33.56 -13.62 -10.36
C GLY A 17 -32.52 -14.70 -10.06
N GLY A 18 -32.04 -14.83 -8.82
CA GLY A 18 -31.17 -15.93 -8.40
C GLY A 18 -29.78 -15.94 -9.08
N ILE A 19 -28.86 -16.68 -8.45
CA ILE A 19 -27.45 -16.85 -8.82
C ILE A 19 -27.27 -17.66 -10.14
N ALA A 20 -28.35 -17.96 -10.87
CA ALA A 20 -28.35 -18.94 -11.97
C ALA A 20 -28.71 -18.36 -13.36
N SER A 21 -28.62 -17.05 -13.57
CA SER A 21 -28.73 -16.48 -14.92
C SER A 21 -27.68 -15.41 -15.20
N ASN A 22 -27.11 -15.44 -16.40
CA ASN A 22 -26.15 -14.43 -16.86
C ASN A 22 -26.82 -13.05 -16.87
N PHE A 23 -26.36 -12.13 -16.03
CA PHE A 23 -26.75 -10.72 -16.10
C PHE A 23 -25.78 -9.99 -17.01
N THR A 24 -26.23 -9.62 -18.22
CA THR A 24 -25.46 -8.78 -19.14
C THR A 24 -25.91 -7.34 -18.96
N ILE A 25 -25.04 -6.49 -18.43
CA ILE A 25 -25.30 -5.04 -18.36
C ILE A 25 -24.88 -4.43 -19.69
N ASN A 26 -25.83 -3.84 -20.40
CA ASN A 26 -25.50 -2.86 -21.44
C ASN A 26 -25.02 -1.59 -20.74
N TYR A 27 -23.74 -1.26 -20.89
CA TYR A 27 -23.17 0.00 -20.44
C TYR A 27 -22.66 0.75 -21.67
N ASP A 28 -23.08 1.99 -21.82
CA ASP A 28 -22.34 2.95 -22.61
C ASP A 28 -21.34 3.63 -21.67
N LEU A 29 -20.09 3.75 -22.09
CA LEU A 29 -19.12 4.59 -21.39
C LEU A 29 -19.58 6.04 -21.61
N PRO A 30 -20.10 6.75 -20.59
CA PRO A 30 -20.28 8.18 -20.75
C PRO A 30 -18.91 8.78 -21.06
N ALA A 31 -18.85 9.73 -21.97
CA ALA A 31 -17.83 10.76 -21.87
C ALA A 31 -18.04 11.42 -20.48
N ALA A 32 -17.29 10.94 -19.49
CA ALA A 32 -17.61 11.14 -18.08
C ALA A 32 -17.35 12.59 -17.69
N THR A 33 -18.38 13.31 -17.27
CA THR A 33 -18.26 14.71 -16.85
C THR A 33 -17.68 14.89 -15.44
N ASN A 34 -17.65 13.84 -14.60
CA ASN A 34 -17.18 13.92 -13.20
C ASN A 34 -16.21 12.79 -12.79
N ALA A 35 -15.57 12.13 -13.76
CA ALA A 35 -14.43 11.27 -13.45
C ALA A 35 -13.15 12.13 -13.51
N PRO A 36 -12.10 11.84 -12.72
CA PRO A 36 -10.74 12.26 -13.08
C PRO A 36 -10.53 12.00 -14.57
N ALA A 37 -9.86 12.89 -15.29
CA ALA A 37 -9.65 12.75 -16.73
C ALA A 37 -8.99 11.40 -17.05
N TYR A 38 -9.81 10.38 -17.26
CA TYR A 38 -9.39 9.04 -17.59
C TYR A 38 -9.62 8.90 -19.08
N PRO A 39 -8.57 8.72 -19.89
CA PRO A 39 -8.74 8.62 -21.33
C PRO A 39 -9.61 7.41 -21.67
N ALA A 40 -10.78 7.67 -22.26
CA ALA A 40 -11.65 6.63 -22.78
C ALA A 40 -10.91 5.87 -23.90
N GLY A 41 -10.85 4.54 -23.81
CA GLY A 41 -10.47 3.70 -24.96
C GLY A 41 -9.81 2.37 -24.65
N THR A 42 -9.02 2.25 -23.58
CA THR A 42 -8.47 0.96 -23.12
C THR A 42 -7.81 1.18 -21.76
N TYR A 43 -8.44 0.73 -20.68
CA TYR A 43 -7.78 0.69 -19.39
C TYR A 43 -6.80 -0.48 -19.43
N ALA A 44 -5.50 -0.20 -19.31
CA ALA A 44 -4.50 -1.27 -19.29
C ALA A 44 -4.86 -2.31 -18.19
N PRO A 45 -4.59 -3.61 -18.42
CA PRO A 45 -4.80 -4.63 -17.41
C PRO A 45 -4.19 -4.21 -16.06
N GLY A 46 -4.89 -4.53 -14.97
CA GLY A 46 -4.51 -4.15 -13.61
C GLY A 46 -4.79 -2.69 -13.21
N ILE A 47 -4.88 -1.74 -14.14
CA ILE A 47 -5.20 -0.35 -13.77
C ILE A 47 -6.61 -0.24 -13.23
N TYR A 48 -6.76 0.44 -12.09
CA TYR A 48 -8.02 0.68 -11.41
C TYR A 48 -8.94 1.56 -12.25
N HIS A 49 -10.22 1.19 -12.28
CA HIS A 49 -11.29 2.03 -12.81
C HIS A 49 -12.58 1.67 -12.06
N PRO A 50 -13.49 2.63 -11.76
CA PRO A 50 -14.72 2.33 -11.03
C PRO A 50 -15.57 1.20 -11.65
N LEU A 51 -15.58 1.10 -12.99
CA LEU A 51 -16.29 0.04 -13.73
C LEU A 51 -15.46 -1.25 -13.95
N LYS A 52 -14.19 -1.29 -13.53
CA LYS A 52 -13.40 -2.52 -13.46
C LYS A 52 -13.63 -3.14 -12.09
N LEU A 53 -14.50 -4.14 -12.10
CA LEU A 53 -14.87 -4.92 -10.92
C LEU A 53 -13.93 -6.12 -10.82
N TRP A 54 -13.60 -6.51 -9.59
CA TRP A 54 -12.82 -7.71 -9.27
C TRP A 54 -13.52 -8.45 -8.13
N GLY A 55 -13.25 -9.75 -7.96
CA GLY A 55 -13.79 -10.54 -6.84
C GLY A 55 -15.27 -10.32 -6.55
N MET A 56 -16.13 -10.19 -7.56
CA MET A 56 -17.53 -9.84 -7.33
C MET A 56 -18.22 -10.90 -6.47
N THR A 57 -18.79 -10.48 -5.35
CA THR A 57 -19.50 -11.37 -4.41
C THR A 57 -21.01 -11.14 -4.40
N GLY A 58 -21.48 -10.00 -4.90
CA GLY A 58 -22.88 -9.65 -4.86
C GLY A 58 -23.22 -8.47 -5.76
N VAL A 59 -24.45 -8.50 -6.30
CA VAL A 59 -25.02 -7.42 -7.11
C VAL A 59 -26.47 -7.23 -6.67
N GLY A 60 -26.89 -5.97 -6.50
CA GLY A 60 -28.25 -5.60 -6.16
C GLY A 60 -28.66 -4.28 -6.77
N MET A 61 -29.95 -3.99 -6.80
CA MET A 61 -30.47 -2.69 -7.26
C MET A 61 -31.57 -2.23 -6.30
N ASP A 62 -31.63 -0.94 -6.00
CA ASP A 62 -32.72 -0.37 -5.19
C ASP A 62 -33.91 0.08 -6.04
N ASP A 63 -34.97 0.56 -5.37
CA ASP A 63 -36.20 1.06 -5.99
C ASP A 63 -36.00 2.34 -6.82
N GLN A 64 -34.86 3.03 -6.65
CA GLN A 64 -34.44 4.19 -7.43
C GLN A 64 -33.61 3.80 -8.66
N GLY A 65 -33.32 2.52 -8.85
CA GLY A 65 -32.52 2.01 -9.96
C GLY A 65 -31.02 2.20 -9.78
N ARG A 66 -30.53 2.44 -8.56
CA ARG A 66 -29.09 2.46 -8.26
C ARG A 66 -28.56 1.05 -8.13
N LEU A 67 -27.44 0.77 -8.79
CA LEU A 67 -26.78 -0.53 -8.81
C LEU A 67 -25.75 -0.60 -7.68
N PHE A 68 -25.81 -1.66 -6.88
CA PHE A 68 -24.86 -1.95 -5.82
C PHE A 68 -24.05 -3.17 -6.22
N VAL A 69 -22.73 -3.08 -6.12
CA VAL A 69 -21.83 -4.19 -6.38
C VAL A 69 -20.92 -4.35 -5.18
N SER A 70 -20.91 -5.54 -4.58
CA SER A 70 -19.93 -5.93 -3.57
C SER A 70 -18.80 -6.74 -4.21
N THR A 71 -17.58 -6.47 -3.79
CA THR A 71 -16.36 -7.16 -4.20
C THR A 71 -15.62 -7.64 -2.96
N ASN A 72 -15.06 -8.84 -3.01
CA ASN A 72 -14.17 -9.38 -1.99
C ASN A 72 -13.04 -10.18 -2.63
N GLU A 73 -11.80 -9.88 -2.22
CA GLU A 73 -10.61 -10.70 -2.48
C GLU A 73 -9.79 -10.84 -1.19
N MET A 74 -8.82 -9.95 -0.92
CA MET A 74 -8.14 -9.79 0.38
C MET A 74 -8.61 -8.51 1.13
N GLY A 75 -9.63 -7.88 0.58
CA GLY A 75 -10.31 -6.72 1.13
C GLY A 75 -11.73 -6.68 0.59
N SER A 76 -12.60 -5.92 1.23
CA SER A 76 -14.01 -5.80 0.85
C SER A 76 -14.34 -4.39 0.39
N ALA A 77 -15.05 -4.29 -0.73
CA ALA A 77 -15.61 -3.02 -1.16
C ALA A 77 -17.08 -3.17 -1.55
N ILE A 78 -17.83 -2.08 -1.38
CA ILE A 78 -19.15 -1.90 -1.94
C ILE A 78 -19.17 -0.62 -2.74
N ARG A 79 -19.67 -0.71 -3.98
CA ARG A 79 -19.84 0.42 -4.89
C ARG A 79 -21.30 0.61 -5.20
N CYS A 80 -21.74 1.86 -5.19
CA CYS A 80 -23.05 2.27 -5.67
C CYS A 80 -22.87 3.05 -6.97
N PHE A 81 -23.64 2.68 -7.99
CA PHE A 81 -23.70 3.35 -9.27
C PHE A 81 -25.10 3.88 -9.51
N LYS A 82 -25.20 5.06 -10.11
CA LYS A 82 -26.47 5.64 -10.56
C LYS A 82 -26.43 5.92 -12.05
N LYS A 83 -27.60 6.04 -12.66
CA LYS A 83 -27.70 6.51 -14.05
C LYS A 83 -27.67 8.03 -14.10
N SER A 84 -26.85 8.57 -14.99
CA SER A 84 -26.83 9.98 -15.37
C SER A 84 -26.76 10.08 -16.90
N ASN A 85 -27.74 10.74 -17.52
CA ASN A 85 -27.87 10.84 -18.98
C ASN A 85 -27.80 9.47 -19.70
N GLY A 86 -28.45 8.45 -19.13
CA GLY A 86 -28.46 7.08 -19.67
C GLY A 86 -27.25 6.23 -19.30
N ASN A 87 -26.19 6.84 -18.74
CA ASN A 87 -24.92 6.17 -18.46
C ASN A 87 -24.73 5.85 -16.98
N TRP A 88 -24.04 4.76 -16.67
CA TRP A 88 -23.66 4.43 -15.28
C TRP A 88 -22.48 5.29 -14.83
N ILE A 89 -22.63 5.92 -13.66
CA ILE A 89 -21.56 6.64 -12.97
C ILE A 89 -21.42 6.11 -11.55
N LEU A 90 -20.20 6.12 -11.01
CA LEU A 90 -19.98 5.84 -9.59
C LEU A 90 -20.63 6.96 -8.77
N ASP A 91 -21.58 6.61 -7.91
CA ASP A 91 -22.23 7.54 -6.98
C ASP A 91 -21.40 7.69 -5.71
N TRP A 92 -21.09 6.55 -5.08
CA TRP A 92 -20.22 6.46 -3.93
C TRP A 92 -19.62 5.06 -3.81
N GLN A 93 -18.58 4.93 -2.99
CA GLN A 93 -18.00 3.65 -2.63
C GLN A 93 -17.52 3.64 -1.18
N LEU A 94 -17.53 2.45 -0.59
CA LEU A 94 -16.84 2.16 0.66
C LEU A 94 -15.86 1.03 0.37
N ILE A 95 -14.62 1.21 0.81
CA ILE A 95 -13.49 0.35 0.47
C ILE A 95 -12.72 0.04 1.75
N GLY A 96 -12.46 -1.25 1.99
CA GLY A 96 -11.38 -1.75 2.83
C GLY A 96 -10.51 -2.68 1.99
N MET A 97 -9.20 -2.45 1.97
CA MET A 97 -8.29 -3.13 1.03
C MET A 97 -7.33 -4.11 1.70
N PHE A 98 -7.27 -4.15 3.02
CA PHE A 98 -6.28 -4.94 3.73
C PHE A 98 -6.93 -5.89 4.70
N PHE A 99 -6.35 -7.08 4.80
CA PHE A 99 -6.56 -8.06 5.85
C PHE A 99 -5.24 -8.80 6.00
N VAL A 100 -4.64 -8.79 7.21
CA VAL A 100 -3.32 -9.39 7.49
C VAL A 100 -2.27 -9.05 6.40
N ASP A 101 -1.98 -7.76 6.20
CA ASP A 101 -0.98 -7.32 5.21
C ASP A 101 -0.42 -5.93 5.55
N ASN A 102 0.72 -5.60 4.94
CA ASN A 102 1.33 -4.29 4.98
C ASN A 102 1.78 -3.86 3.57
N VAL A 103 1.99 -2.57 3.38
CA VAL A 103 2.46 -2.03 2.10
C VAL A 103 3.96 -1.81 2.05
N PHE A 104 4.49 -1.80 0.84
CA PHE A 104 5.88 -1.49 0.55
C PHE A 104 5.98 -0.36 -0.47
N TYR A 105 6.94 0.53 -0.25
CA TYR A 105 7.18 1.70 -1.09
C TYR A 105 8.06 1.38 -2.31
N ASP A 106 7.78 2.01 -3.44
CA ASP A 106 8.73 2.08 -4.56
C ASP A 106 9.66 3.29 -4.38
N GLU A 107 10.87 3.01 -3.91
CA GLU A 107 11.94 3.98 -3.71
C GLU A 107 12.34 4.75 -4.98
N THR A 108 12.15 4.19 -6.17
CA THR A 108 12.46 4.88 -7.44
C THR A 108 11.51 6.04 -7.71
N THR A 109 10.37 6.04 -7.01
CA THR A 109 9.33 7.06 -7.08
C THR A 109 9.29 7.95 -5.83
N ASP A 110 10.28 7.83 -4.93
CA ASP A 110 10.27 8.51 -3.62
C ASP A 110 9.01 8.18 -2.79
N ALA A 111 8.59 6.90 -2.82
CA ALA A 111 7.39 6.37 -2.18
C ALA A 111 6.06 6.95 -2.70
N VAL A 112 6.03 7.51 -3.91
CA VAL A 112 4.78 7.90 -4.57
C VAL A 112 3.98 6.67 -4.97
N ASP A 113 4.63 5.63 -5.48
CA ASP A 113 3.98 4.35 -5.79
C ASP A 113 4.20 3.39 -4.59
N VAL A 114 3.11 2.83 -4.06
CA VAL A 114 3.10 1.97 -2.86
C VAL A 114 2.24 0.74 -3.13
N TYR A 115 2.70 -0.45 -2.74
CA TYR A 115 2.08 -1.72 -3.13
C TYR A 115 1.75 -2.58 -1.92
N GLY A 116 0.54 -3.14 -1.91
CA GLY A 116 0.20 -4.31 -1.11
C GLY A 116 0.46 -5.59 -1.89
N VAL A 117 -0.03 -6.73 -1.38
CA VAL A 117 0.07 -8.02 -2.08
C VAL A 117 -0.70 -8.02 -3.40
N GLN A 118 -1.83 -7.32 -3.46
CA GLN A 118 -2.66 -7.23 -4.67
C GLN A 118 -2.87 -5.80 -5.14
N GLU A 119 -2.70 -4.83 -4.26
CA GLU A 119 -3.05 -3.44 -4.48
C GLU A 119 -1.83 -2.62 -4.91
N HIS A 120 -2.10 -1.58 -5.69
CA HIS A 120 -1.15 -0.54 -5.99
C HIS A 120 -1.81 0.83 -5.73
N PHE A 121 -1.23 1.60 -4.82
CA PHE A 121 -1.66 2.92 -4.42
C PHE A 121 -0.70 4.00 -4.95
N LYS A 122 -1.25 5.18 -5.23
CA LYS A 122 -0.46 6.39 -5.45
C LYS A 122 -0.65 7.37 -4.31
N MET A 123 0.47 7.81 -3.78
CA MET A 123 0.59 8.80 -2.73
C MET A 123 0.74 10.20 -3.33
N ASP A 124 0.05 11.16 -2.73
CA ASP A 124 0.14 12.59 -2.98
C ASP A 124 0.50 13.28 -1.65
N PHE A 125 1.80 13.36 -1.39
CA PHE A 125 2.34 13.95 -0.17
C PHE A 125 2.19 15.48 -0.10
N SER A 126 1.67 16.13 -1.15
CA SER A 126 1.29 17.55 -1.11
C SER A 126 0.00 17.77 -0.33
N LYS A 127 -0.83 16.74 -0.20
CA LYS A 127 -2.01 16.77 0.65
C LYS A 127 -1.62 16.61 2.11
N THR A 128 -2.31 17.38 2.96
CA THR A 128 -2.03 17.46 4.40
C THR A 128 -3.23 17.10 5.27
N THR A 129 -4.39 16.86 4.65
CA THR A 129 -5.54 16.27 5.37
C THR A 129 -5.30 14.77 5.48
N ALA A 130 -5.18 14.28 6.72
CA ALA A 130 -4.94 12.87 6.97
C ALA A 130 -5.96 11.96 6.28
N GLY A 131 -5.47 10.92 5.62
CA GLY A 131 -6.25 9.96 4.86
C GLY A 131 -6.59 10.41 3.43
N SER A 132 -6.27 11.65 3.03
CA SER A 132 -6.49 12.14 1.66
C SER A 132 -5.29 11.95 0.74
N GLU A 133 -4.14 11.55 1.31
CA GLU A 133 -2.86 11.43 0.62
C GLU A 133 -2.78 10.24 -0.32
N TRP A 134 -3.72 9.30 -0.29
CA TRP A 134 -3.63 8.08 -1.11
C TRP A 134 -4.80 7.96 -2.07
N SER A 135 -4.56 7.24 -3.16
CA SER A 135 -5.59 6.79 -4.10
C SER A 135 -5.24 5.40 -4.61
N LEU A 136 -6.26 4.55 -4.83
CA LEU A 136 -6.05 3.25 -5.46
C LEU A 136 -5.76 3.47 -6.96
N TYR A 137 -4.60 3.01 -7.41
CA TYR A 137 -4.16 3.11 -8.80
C TYR A 137 -4.36 1.80 -9.57
N GLY A 138 -4.18 0.66 -8.92
CA GLY A 138 -4.27 -0.63 -9.59
C GLY A 138 -4.50 -1.82 -8.66
N TYR A 139 -4.84 -2.92 -9.30
CA TYR A 139 -4.96 -4.25 -8.72
C TYR A 139 -4.14 -5.20 -9.58
N THR A 140 -3.08 -5.76 -9.01
CA THR A 140 -2.01 -6.43 -9.74
C THR A 140 -2.30 -7.89 -10.05
N LEU A 141 -3.32 -8.47 -9.41
CA LEU A 141 -3.76 -9.85 -9.62
C LEU A 141 -4.63 -10.00 -10.88
N ASP A 142 -4.30 -10.98 -11.71
CA ASP A 142 -5.17 -11.51 -12.78
C ASP A 142 -5.44 -13.00 -12.53
N SER A 143 -6.39 -13.28 -11.63
CA SER A 143 -6.79 -14.64 -11.23
C SER A 143 -7.53 -15.40 -12.32
N TYR A 144 -7.95 -14.73 -13.40
CA TYR A 144 -8.60 -15.38 -14.53
C TYR A 144 -7.57 -16.03 -15.45
N THR A 145 -6.49 -15.30 -15.76
CA THR A 145 -5.39 -15.81 -16.59
C THR A 145 -4.48 -16.74 -15.79
N TYR A 146 -4.05 -16.34 -14.59
CA TYR A 146 -3.08 -17.09 -13.77
C TYR A 146 -3.80 -17.78 -12.61
N LYS A 147 -4.49 -18.88 -12.92
CA LYS A 147 -5.36 -19.59 -11.96
C LYS A 147 -4.63 -20.17 -10.74
N ASN A 148 -3.33 -20.42 -10.87
CA ASN A 148 -2.48 -20.97 -9.82
C ASN A 148 -1.68 -19.90 -9.06
N ASP A 149 -1.87 -18.61 -9.38
CA ASP A 149 -1.35 -17.53 -8.55
C ASP A 149 -1.95 -17.64 -7.14
N GLY A 150 -1.09 -17.88 -6.16
CA GLY A 150 -1.50 -18.07 -4.77
C GLY A 150 -2.34 -16.92 -4.23
N ARG A 151 -2.16 -15.69 -4.75
CA ARG A 151 -2.93 -14.51 -4.36
C ARG A 151 -4.41 -14.61 -4.77
N GLY A 152 -4.74 -15.43 -5.75
CA GLY A 152 -6.13 -15.68 -6.16
C GLY A 152 -6.82 -16.84 -5.43
N ILE A 153 -6.08 -17.63 -4.66
CA ILE A 153 -6.57 -18.89 -4.07
C ILE A 153 -6.85 -18.67 -2.58
N GLU A 154 -8.11 -18.71 -2.17
CA GLU A 154 -8.54 -18.42 -0.80
C GLU A 154 -7.76 -19.21 0.29
N ASP A 155 -7.61 -20.51 0.08
CA ASP A 155 -6.93 -21.40 1.04
C ASP A 155 -5.40 -21.12 1.13
N VAL A 156 -4.83 -20.43 0.14
CA VAL A 156 -3.43 -19.99 0.14
C VAL A 156 -3.32 -18.56 0.68
N LYS A 157 -4.16 -17.63 0.20
CA LYS A 157 -4.00 -16.20 0.43
C LYS A 157 -4.46 -15.74 1.81
N ALA A 158 -5.51 -16.35 2.38
CA ALA A 158 -6.21 -15.79 3.54
C ALA A 158 -6.54 -16.82 4.64
N LYS A 159 -6.41 -18.14 4.39
CA LYS A 159 -6.68 -19.15 5.42
C LYS A 159 -5.40 -19.80 5.96
N PHE A 160 -5.43 -20.08 7.27
CA PHE A 160 -4.35 -20.73 8.04
C PHE A 160 -3.05 -19.90 8.09
N GLU A 161 -1.99 -20.44 8.71
CA GLU A 161 -0.71 -19.74 8.95
C GLU A 161 0.14 -19.48 7.67
N HIS A 162 -0.45 -19.61 6.49
CA HIS A 162 0.21 -19.50 5.18
C HIS A 162 -0.31 -18.36 4.30
N GLY A 163 -1.12 -17.43 4.85
CA GLY A 163 -1.58 -16.25 4.10
C GLY A 163 -0.44 -15.52 3.38
N ILE A 164 -0.68 -14.99 2.18
CA ILE A 164 0.33 -14.24 1.43
C ILE A 164 0.28 -12.80 1.92
N THR A 165 1.39 -12.32 2.46
CA THR A 165 1.49 -11.00 3.11
C THR A 165 2.83 -10.34 2.75
N SER A 166 3.11 -9.18 3.34
CA SER A 166 4.46 -8.62 3.39
C SER A 166 5.02 -8.37 1.99
N ALA A 167 4.31 -7.53 1.23
CA ALA A 167 4.76 -7.11 -0.09
C ALA A 167 6.16 -6.46 -0.03
N MET A 168 6.94 -6.62 -1.09
CA MET A 168 8.18 -5.87 -1.34
C MET A 168 8.29 -5.59 -2.83
N VAL A 169 8.62 -4.37 -3.23
CA VAL A 169 8.75 -4.00 -4.65
C VAL A 169 10.16 -3.56 -4.97
N ARG A 170 10.70 -4.04 -6.10
CA ARG A 170 12.03 -3.67 -6.61
C ARG A 170 11.98 -3.39 -8.10
N VAL A 171 12.79 -2.43 -8.55
CA VAL A 171 13.02 -2.17 -9.97
C VAL A 171 14.39 -2.74 -10.35
N LEU A 172 14.38 -3.85 -11.09
CA LEU A 172 15.58 -4.58 -11.50
C LEU A 172 15.72 -4.50 -13.02
N ASN A 173 16.87 -4.06 -13.52
CA ASN A 173 17.11 -3.86 -14.96
C ASN A 173 15.99 -3.04 -15.65
N GLY A 174 15.48 -2.01 -14.96
CA GLY A 174 14.40 -1.15 -15.46
C GLY A 174 13.01 -1.78 -15.48
N LYS A 175 12.83 -2.96 -14.89
CA LYS A 175 11.55 -3.67 -14.79
C LYS A 175 11.13 -3.79 -13.32
N ARG A 176 9.85 -3.55 -13.04
CA ARG A 176 9.27 -3.68 -11.69
C ARG A 176 9.02 -5.16 -11.38
N PHE A 177 9.29 -5.55 -10.14
CA PHE A 177 9.00 -6.86 -9.58
C PHE A 177 8.31 -6.69 -8.23
N LEU A 178 7.33 -7.55 -7.96
CA LEU A 178 6.68 -7.68 -6.66
C LEU A 178 7.16 -9.00 -6.04
N TYR A 179 7.48 -8.94 -4.76
CA TYR A 179 7.79 -10.09 -3.92
C TYR A 179 6.79 -10.10 -2.76
N THR A 180 6.44 -11.27 -2.27
CA THR A 180 5.55 -11.40 -1.11
C THR A 180 6.02 -12.57 -0.27
N ASN A 181 5.93 -12.46 1.06
CA ASN A 181 6.20 -13.57 1.96
C ASN A 181 4.89 -14.30 2.32
N GLY A 182 5.03 -15.45 2.99
CA GLY A 182 3.93 -16.00 3.78
C GLY A 182 3.80 -15.29 5.13
N MET A 183 2.66 -15.39 5.79
CA MET A 183 2.39 -14.82 7.12
C MET A 183 3.44 -15.25 8.15
N THR A 184 3.92 -16.49 8.06
CA THR A 184 4.99 -17.05 8.89
C THR A 184 6.39 -16.92 8.26
N ASN A 185 6.52 -16.16 7.17
CA ASN A 185 7.72 -15.99 6.35
C ASN A 185 8.29 -17.31 5.79
N ASN A 186 7.41 -18.26 5.54
CA ASN A 186 7.69 -19.64 5.15
C ASN A 186 7.71 -19.86 3.62
N PHE A 187 7.76 -18.79 2.84
CA PHE A 187 8.11 -18.75 1.41
C PHE A 187 8.33 -17.31 0.98
N ILE A 188 8.89 -17.14 -0.21
CA ILE A 188 8.86 -15.88 -0.95
C ILE A 188 8.37 -16.15 -2.38
N ASN A 189 7.25 -15.53 -2.75
CA ASN A 189 6.80 -15.47 -4.13
C ASN A 189 7.47 -14.31 -4.85
N ILE A 190 7.62 -14.47 -6.16
CA ILE A 190 8.24 -13.50 -7.04
C ILE A 190 7.32 -13.31 -8.24
N TYR A 191 7.01 -12.07 -8.55
CA TYR A 191 6.14 -11.68 -9.65
C TYR A 191 6.82 -10.63 -10.51
N ARG A 192 6.79 -10.84 -11.83
CA ARG A 192 7.23 -9.83 -12.81
C ARG A 192 6.03 -9.02 -13.28
N PHE A 193 6.19 -7.71 -13.45
CA PHE A 193 5.10 -6.93 -14.04
C PHE A 193 5.08 -7.08 -15.56
N LYS A 194 3.89 -7.33 -16.10
CA LYS A 194 3.67 -7.37 -17.56
C LYS A 194 3.76 -5.95 -18.13
N GLU A 195 4.60 -5.78 -19.14
CA GLU A 195 4.89 -4.50 -19.77
C GLU A 195 3.62 -3.79 -20.28
N GLY A 196 3.53 -2.48 -20.01
CA GLY A 196 2.37 -1.66 -20.37
C GLY A 196 1.11 -1.93 -19.54
N THR A 197 1.21 -2.69 -18.45
CA THR A 197 0.10 -3.04 -17.55
C THR A 197 0.50 -2.93 -16.09
N ASP A 198 -0.45 -3.05 -15.18
CA ASP A 198 -0.19 -3.18 -13.74
C ASP A 198 -0.31 -4.62 -13.24
N ILE A 199 -0.39 -5.62 -14.13
CA ILE A 199 -0.50 -7.03 -13.76
C ILE A 199 0.87 -7.58 -13.36
N ALA A 200 0.93 -8.16 -12.17
CA ALA A 200 2.06 -8.92 -11.65
C ALA A 200 1.84 -10.41 -11.96
N VAL A 201 2.71 -10.99 -12.77
CA VAL A 201 2.64 -12.37 -13.27
C VAL A 201 3.54 -13.27 -12.41
N PRO A 202 3.09 -14.45 -11.94
CA PRO A 202 3.95 -15.40 -11.25
C PRO A 202 5.23 -15.67 -12.04
N SER A 203 6.38 -15.57 -11.36
CA SER A 203 7.70 -15.49 -12.00
C SER A 203 8.72 -16.39 -11.31
N GLY A 204 8.58 -16.56 -10.00
CA GLY A 204 9.36 -17.51 -9.22
C GLY A 204 8.81 -17.71 -7.82
N LEU A 205 9.28 -18.74 -7.14
CA LEU A 205 8.93 -19.09 -5.77
C LEU A 205 10.11 -19.80 -5.11
N ILE A 206 10.46 -19.40 -3.89
CA ILE A 206 11.42 -20.11 -3.04
C ILE A 206 10.68 -20.58 -1.80
N SER A 207 10.66 -21.89 -1.57
CA SER A 207 9.88 -22.51 -0.51
C SER A 207 10.46 -23.88 -0.12
N GLU A 208 9.91 -24.47 0.93
CA GLU A 208 10.08 -25.88 1.27
C GLU A 208 8.86 -26.68 0.84
N SER A 209 9.06 -27.97 0.55
CA SER A 209 7.94 -28.88 0.32
C SER A 209 7.22 -29.09 1.65
N TYR A 210 6.11 -28.39 1.83
CA TYR A 210 5.12 -28.64 2.86
C TYR A 210 3.73 -28.61 2.23
N ASP A 211 2.77 -29.18 2.95
CA ASP A 211 1.35 -29.10 2.59
C ASP A 211 0.69 -27.99 3.39
N LEU A 212 -0.24 -27.27 2.76
CA LEU A 212 -0.96 -26.20 3.45
C LEU A 212 -1.75 -26.78 4.62
N TYR A 213 -1.49 -26.27 5.83
CA TYR A 213 -2.07 -26.80 7.06
C TYR A 213 -3.58 -27.00 6.99
N GLY A 214 -4.03 -28.24 7.22
CA GLY A 214 -5.45 -28.54 7.38
C GLY A 214 -6.30 -28.36 6.12
N THR A 215 -5.68 -28.32 4.93
CA THR A 215 -6.39 -28.22 3.65
C THR A 215 -6.05 -29.39 2.73
N ASP A 216 -6.99 -29.75 1.85
CA ASP A 216 -6.73 -30.67 0.74
C ASP A 216 -6.03 -29.96 -0.45
N VAL A 217 -5.77 -28.65 -0.35
CA VAL A 217 -5.15 -27.85 -1.42
C VAL A 217 -3.65 -28.08 -1.43
N GLN A 218 -3.16 -28.62 -2.54
CA GLN A 218 -1.76 -28.91 -2.79
C GLN A 218 -1.16 -27.78 -3.63
N TRP A 219 -0.78 -26.68 -2.97
CA TRP A 219 -0.10 -25.54 -3.60
C TRP A 219 1.37 -25.47 -3.15
N PRO A 220 2.31 -25.12 -4.04
CA PRO A 220 2.11 -24.92 -5.48
C PRO A 220 1.88 -26.27 -6.20
N PRO A 221 1.11 -26.30 -7.29
CA PRO A 221 0.77 -27.55 -7.97
C PRO A 221 1.95 -28.12 -8.75
N ASN A 222 1.87 -29.42 -9.07
CA ASN A 222 2.87 -30.15 -9.88
C ASN A 222 4.31 -30.17 -9.30
N LYS A 223 4.51 -29.83 -8.02
CA LYS A 223 5.79 -29.98 -7.33
C LYS A 223 6.23 -31.46 -7.39
N PRO A 224 7.44 -31.80 -7.89
CA PRO A 224 7.86 -33.20 -8.06
C PRO A 224 8.20 -33.91 -6.75
N PHE A 225 8.18 -33.18 -5.63
CA PHE A 225 8.56 -33.64 -4.29
C PHE A 225 7.39 -33.61 -3.29
N ALA A 226 6.14 -33.67 -3.77
CA ALA A 226 4.96 -33.70 -2.91
C ALA A 226 5.01 -34.91 -1.94
N ASN A 227 4.82 -34.67 -0.64
CA ASN A 227 4.86 -35.68 0.43
C ASN A 227 6.25 -36.25 0.78
N ASP A 228 7.36 -35.59 0.42
CA ASP A 228 8.67 -36.00 0.92
C ASP A 228 8.83 -35.59 2.40
N PRO A 229 9.06 -36.55 3.33
CA PRO A 229 9.24 -36.27 4.76
C PRO A 229 10.51 -35.47 5.09
N GLY A 230 11.37 -35.19 4.11
CA GLY A 230 12.66 -34.50 4.27
C GLY A 230 12.65 -32.98 4.22
N ASN A 231 11.49 -32.30 4.18
CA ASN A 231 11.39 -30.83 4.01
C ASN A 231 12.28 -30.31 2.87
N ILE A 232 12.04 -30.79 1.65
CA ILE A 232 12.87 -30.42 0.49
C ILE A 232 12.68 -28.95 0.14
N SER A 233 13.72 -28.15 0.28
CA SER A 233 13.76 -26.78 -0.21
C SER A 233 13.89 -26.74 -1.73
N PHE A 234 13.12 -25.88 -2.40
CA PHE A 234 13.12 -25.75 -3.85
C PHE A 234 13.03 -24.29 -4.31
N ILE A 235 13.40 -24.09 -5.57
CA ILE A 235 13.16 -22.88 -6.33
C ILE A 235 12.32 -23.28 -7.55
N TRP A 236 11.14 -22.66 -7.69
CA TRP A 236 10.38 -22.69 -8.92
C TRP A 236 10.63 -21.40 -9.71
N ARG A 237 10.73 -21.51 -11.03
CA ARG A 237 10.85 -20.37 -11.95
C ARG A 237 10.02 -20.60 -13.20
N ASP A 238 9.23 -19.60 -13.59
CA ASP A 238 8.47 -19.57 -14.84
C ASP A 238 9.41 -19.55 -16.06
N THR A 239 9.97 -20.68 -16.46
CA THR A 239 10.97 -20.72 -17.54
C THR A 239 10.35 -20.55 -18.93
N ASN A 240 9.05 -20.81 -19.05
CA ASN A 240 8.34 -20.72 -20.33
C ASN A 240 7.55 -19.41 -20.52
N GLY A 241 7.34 -18.62 -19.46
CA GLY A 241 6.72 -17.30 -19.52
C GLY A 241 5.20 -17.28 -19.32
N ASP A 242 4.56 -18.40 -19.02
CA ASP A 242 3.12 -18.54 -18.88
C ASP A 242 2.59 -18.29 -17.45
N GLY A 243 3.49 -18.23 -16.46
CA GLY A 243 3.14 -17.97 -15.06
C GLY A 243 2.36 -19.09 -14.40
N ASP A 244 2.46 -20.32 -14.92
CA ASP A 244 1.86 -21.53 -14.35
C ASP A 244 2.94 -22.50 -13.86
N TYR A 245 2.62 -23.33 -12.88
CA TYR A 245 3.60 -24.14 -12.16
C TYR A 245 3.76 -25.53 -12.79
N GLN A 246 4.57 -25.70 -13.83
CA GLN A 246 4.81 -27.02 -14.42
C GLN A 246 5.92 -27.79 -13.69
N SER A 247 5.83 -29.13 -13.68
CA SER A 247 6.76 -29.99 -12.95
C SER A 247 8.23 -29.86 -13.37
N GLY A 248 8.50 -29.47 -14.62
CA GLY A 248 9.85 -29.26 -15.15
C GLY A 248 10.52 -27.97 -14.72
N GLU A 249 9.81 -27.09 -14.01
CA GLU A 249 10.28 -25.76 -13.62
C GLU A 249 10.78 -25.67 -12.18
N TYR A 250 10.68 -26.79 -11.45
CA TYR A 250 11.16 -26.91 -10.08
C TYR A 250 12.59 -27.40 -10.04
N VAL A 251 13.42 -26.74 -9.25
CA VAL A 251 14.79 -27.14 -8.95
C VAL A 251 14.95 -27.27 -7.44
N GLN A 252 15.40 -28.43 -6.97
CA GLN A 252 15.79 -28.61 -5.57
C GLN A 252 17.05 -27.79 -5.28
N THR A 253 17.05 -27.03 -4.17
CA THR A 253 18.22 -26.28 -3.69
C THR A 253 18.96 -27.08 -2.62
N SER A 254 20.29 -26.96 -2.61
CA SER A 254 21.18 -27.54 -1.60
C SER A 254 21.45 -26.61 -0.40
N HIS A 255 21.08 -25.33 -0.52
CA HIS A 255 21.16 -24.38 0.59
C HIS A 255 20.03 -24.57 1.59
N SER A 256 20.33 -24.36 2.87
CA SER A 256 19.33 -24.41 3.93
C SER A 256 18.26 -23.35 3.73
N TYR A 257 17.11 -23.61 4.35
CA TYR A 257 15.93 -22.78 4.27
C TYR A 257 15.60 -22.25 5.66
N ASN A 258 15.91 -20.98 5.89
CA ASN A 258 15.85 -20.42 7.24
C ASN A 258 14.67 -19.43 7.43
N GLN A 259 13.77 -19.30 6.44
CA GLN A 259 12.63 -18.38 6.44
C GLN A 259 13.05 -16.89 6.53
N ASN A 260 12.07 -15.97 6.54
CA ASN A 260 12.27 -14.52 6.74
C ASN A 260 13.08 -13.85 5.61
N PHE A 261 12.53 -13.88 4.40
CA PHE A 261 13.18 -13.37 3.20
C PHE A 261 13.07 -11.85 3.10
N TRP A 262 14.21 -11.18 2.99
CA TRP A 262 14.27 -9.76 2.69
C TRP A 262 14.97 -9.53 1.35
N VAL A 263 14.42 -8.63 0.52
CA VAL A 263 14.92 -8.38 -0.84
C VAL A 263 15.67 -7.05 -0.87
N ASP A 264 16.92 -7.03 -1.31
CA ASP A 264 17.71 -5.80 -1.40
C ASP A 264 17.46 -5.00 -2.69
N LYS A 265 18.05 -3.81 -2.83
CA LYS A 265 17.81 -2.92 -3.98
C LYS A 265 18.39 -3.47 -5.27
N GLN A 266 19.34 -4.40 -5.18
CA GLN A 266 19.88 -5.13 -6.34
C GLN A 266 19.08 -6.40 -6.63
N GLY A 267 18.03 -6.68 -5.87
CA GLY A 267 17.17 -7.84 -6.04
C GLY A 267 17.73 -9.11 -5.39
N ASN A 268 18.81 -9.04 -4.61
CA ASN A 268 19.26 -10.23 -3.90
C ASN A 268 18.29 -10.56 -2.76
N ILE A 269 18.03 -11.85 -2.57
CA ILE A 269 17.16 -12.34 -1.49
C ILE A 269 18.05 -12.80 -0.34
N TRP A 270 17.79 -12.27 0.85
CA TRP A 270 18.51 -12.56 2.08
C TRP A 270 17.66 -13.44 2.98
N ASP A 271 18.21 -14.59 3.35
CA ASP A 271 17.60 -15.51 4.32
C ASP A 271 18.31 -15.31 5.68
N ASN A 272 17.60 -15.63 6.76
CA ASN A 272 18.12 -15.42 8.11
C ASN A 272 19.18 -16.49 8.53
N GLY A 273 19.66 -16.42 9.77
CA GLY A 273 20.65 -17.34 10.34
C GLY A 273 22.11 -16.87 10.25
N ASN A 274 23.03 -17.61 10.89
CA ASN A 274 24.47 -17.39 10.79
C ASN A 274 25.17 -18.73 10.47
N PRO A 275 25.68 -18.94 9.26
CA PRO A 275 25.90 -17.94 8.22
C PRO A 275 24.59 -17.43 7.58
N VAL A 276 24.57 -16.13 7.29
CA VAL A 276 23.48 -15.48 6.53
C VAL A 276 23.55 -15.95 5.08
N ILE A 277 22.41 -16.26 4.47
CA ILE A 277 22.34 -16.68 3.06
C ILE A 277 21.92 -15.50 2.20
N CYS A 278 22.58 -15.31 1.06
CA CYS A 278 22.25 -14.30 0.07
C CYS A 278 22.16 -14.96 -1.31
N ARG A 279 20.93 -15.09 -1.81
CA ARG A 279 20.63 -15.60 -3.15
C ARG A 279 20.74 -14.43 -4.12
N LYS A 280 21.84 -14.39 -4.88
CA LYS A 280 22.12 -13.24 -5.76
C LYS A 280 21.16 -13.22 -6.94
N PHE A 281 20.68 -12.02 -7.25
CA PHE A 281 19.98 -11.77 -8.50
C PHE A 281 20.98 -11.89 -9.66
N ALA A 282 20.86 -12.96 -10.45
CA ALA A 282 21.79 -13.27 -11.53
C ALA A 282 21.33 -12.72 -12.90
N GLY A 283 20.46 -11.71 -12.89
CA GLY A 283 19.85 -11.12 -14.08
C GLY A 283 18.47 -11.70 -14.42
N LEU A 284 18.01 -11.42 -15.63
CA LEU A 284 16.72 -11.87 -16.15
C LEU A 284 16.94 -12.89 -17.27
N ASP A 285 16.08 -13.90 -17.35
CA ASP A 285 16.04 -14.82 -18.49
C ASP A 285 15.32 -14.22 -19.70
N SER A 286 15.16 -15.02 -20.76
CA SER A 286 14.53 -14.59 -22.01
C SER A 286 13.05 -14.24 -21.87
N GLN A 287 12.37 -14.69 -20.81
CA GLN A 287 10.98 -14.34 -20.51
C GLN A 287 10.87 -13.11 -19.59
N GLY A 288 12.01 -12.60 -19.11
CA GLY A 288 12.06 -11.51 -18.15
C GLY A 288 11.86 -11.94 -16.71
N ASN A 289 11.99 -13.24 -16.41
CA ASN A 289 11.91 -13.77 -15.04
C ASN A 289 13.29 -13.68 -14.36
N PRO A 290 13.34 -13.38 -13.05
CA PRO A 290 14.59 -13.23 -12.32
C PRO A 290 15.26 -14.59 -12.11
N ILE A 291 16.58 -14.60 -12.24
CA ILE A 291 17.40 -15.81 -12.11
C ILE A 291 17.93 -15.90 -10.67
N TYR A 292 17.40 -16.85 -9.91
CA TYR A 292 17.95 -17.34 -8.64
C TYR A 292 18.28 -18.83 -8.76
N ASN A 293 19.42 -19.25 -8.24
CA ASN A 293 19.87 -20.65 -8.19
C ASN A 293 21.05 -20.80 -7.21
N ASP A 294 21.40 -22.05 -6.91
CA ASP A 294 22.51 -22.39 -6.00
C ASP A 294 23.86 -21.82 -6.47
N ALA A 295 24.13 -21.82 -7.77
CA ALA A 295 25.41 -21.31 -8.31
C ALA A 295 25.62 -19.82 -8.04
N ASN A 296 24.54 -19.07 -7.80
CA ASN A 296 24.57 -17.65 -7.46
C ASN A 296 24.19 -17.39 -5.98
N THR A 297 24.15 -18.43 -5.15
CA THR A 297 23.86 -18.28 -3.72
C THR A 297 25.15 -18.28 -2.91
N VAL A 298 25.30 -17.30 -2.03
CA VAL A 298 26.50 -17.07 -1.22
C VAL A 298 26.13 -17.03 0.25
N THR A 299 26.98 -17.56 1.12
CA THR A 299 26.79 -17.51 2.57
C THR A 299 27.84 -16.60 3.23
N TYR A 300 27.44 -15.89 4.28
CA TYR A 300 28.31 -14.98 5.04
C TYR A 300 28.26 -15.33 6.51
N SER A 301 29.37 -15.81 7.05
CA SER A 301 29.56 -15.93 8.51
C SER A 301 29.82 -14.55 9.09
N ILE A 302 29.00 -14.14 10.06
CA ILE A 302 29.10 -12.84 10.72
C ILE A 302 29.64 -13.04 12.14
N SER A 303 30.74 -12.37 12.47
CA SER A 303 31.30 -12.38 13.83
C SER A 303 30.66 -11.28 14.69
N GLY A 304 30.63 -11.46 16.02
CA GLY A 304 30.10 -10.46 16.95
C GLY A 304 28.58 -10.56 17.20
N VAL A 305 27.93 -11.54 16.59
CA VAL A 305 26.51 -11.89 16.77
C VAL A 305 26.39 -13.43 16.84
N GLY A 306 25.38 -13.95 17.53
CA GLY A 306 25.13 -15.39 17.62
C GLY A 306 24.56 -16.02 16.35
N SER A 307 24.05 -17.23 16.48
CA SER A 307 23.52 -18.01 15.36
C SER A 307 22.07 -17.72 15.00
N ASP A 308 21.31 -17.15 15.93
CA ASP A 308 19.86 -16.96 15.82
C ASP A 308 19.50 -15.58 15.24
N ILE A 309 20.00 -15.29 14.04
CA ILE A 309 19.62 -14.08 13.31
C ILE A 309 18.23 -14.29 12.72
N LYS A 310 17.25 -13.44 13.06
CA LYS A 310 15.86 -13.49 12.58
C LYS A 310 15.53 -12.48 11.48
N ARG A 311 16.29 -11.38 11.39
CA ARG A 311 16.14 -10.36 10.34
C ARG A 311 17.50 -9.96 9.79
N VAL A 312 17.51 -9.72 8.48
CA VAL A 312 18.66 -9.23 7.72
C VAL A 312 18.14 -8.12 6.83
N ILE A 313 18.68 -6.91 6.98
CA ILE A 313 18.30 -5.74 6.18
C ILE A 313 19.59 -5.07 5.71
N LEU A 314 19.83 -5.04 4.40
CA LEU A 314 20.94 -4.28 3.83
C LEU A 314 20.46 -2.84 3.57
N GLN A 315 21.27 -1.86 3.95
CA GLN A 315 21.08 -0.46 3.56
C GLN A 315 22.27 -0.04 2.71
N GLU A 316 22.16 -0.20 1.40
CA GLU A 316 23.26 0.01 0.46
C GLU A 316 23.74 1.45 0.45
N GLU A 317 22.83 2.42 0.55
CA GLU A 317 23.16 3.84 0.61
C GLU A 317 23.91 4.25 1.89
N TYR A 318 23.87 3.39 2.92
CA TYR A 318 24.61 3.56 4.18
C TYR A 318 25.78 2.58 4.30
N ASP A 319 26.02 1.74 3.28
CA ASP A 319 27.00 0.65 3.27
C ASP A 319 27.02 -0.18 4.56
N ARG A 320 25.84 -0.61 5.02
CA ARG A 320 25.71 -1.38 6.27
C ARG A 320 24.66 -2.48 6.20
N LEU A 321 24.93 -3.56 6.92
CA LEU A 321 23.99 -4.65 7.14
C LEU A 321 23.43 -4.56 8.55
N ILE A 322 22.11 -4.52 8.68
CA ILE A 322 21.40 -4.58 9.95
C ILE A 322 20.96 -6.01 10.22
N LEU A 323 21.18 -6.47 11.44
CA LEU A 323 20.84 -7.80 11.91
C LEU A 323 19.99 -7.72 13.17
N LEU A 324 18.93 -8.51 13.24
CA LEU A 324 18.20 -8.77 14.48
C LEU A 324 18.54 -10.18 14.96
N GLU A 325 19.14 -10.29 16.13
CA GLU A 325 19.41 -11.56 16.82
C GLU A 325 18.37 -11.82 17.90
N GLY A 326 17.87 -13.06 17.98
CA GLY A 326 16.93 -13.51 18.99
C GLY A 326 15.47 -13.24 18.66
N GLY A 327 14.58 -13.73 19.51
CA GLY A 327 13.15 -13.86 19.24
C GLY A 327 12.74 -15.32 19.16
N GLN A 328 11.47 -15.62 19.42
CA GLN A 328 10.94 -16.98 19.37
C GLN A 328 10.68 -17.41 17.93
N ASP A 329 10.09 -16.53 17.11
CA ASP A 329 9.71 -16.82 15.72
C ASP A 329 9.72 -15.53 14.87
N CYS A 330 9.06 -15.57 13.71
CA CYS A 330 8.95 -14.44 12.80
C CYS A 330 8.08 -13.29 13.32
N ARG A 331 7.29 -13.45 14.38
CA ARG A 331 6.31 -12.46 14.88
C ARG A 331 6.43 -12.20 16.38
N THR A 332 7.31 -12.92 17.06
CA THR A 332 7.57 -12.82 18.48
C THR A 332 9.05 -12.56 18.71
N LEU A 333 9.47 -11.31 18.56
CA LEU A 333 10.87 -10.88 18.62
C LEU A 333 11.32 -10.52 20.05
N THR A 334 10.63 -11.04 21.08
CA THR A 334 10.91 -10.71 22.48
C THR A 334 12.36 -11.03 22.86
N GLY A 335 13.07 -10.05 23.42
CA GLY A 335 14.49 -10.16 23.74
C GLY A 335 15.44 -9.93 22.56
N GLY A 336 14.89 -9.57 21.38
CA GLY A 336 15.63 -9.26 20.17
C GLY A 336 16.62 -8.11 20.36
N LYS A 337 17.77 -8.24 19.68
CA LYS A 337 18.89 -7.30 19.73
C LYS A 337 19.31 -6.89 18.34
N ILE A 338 19.56 -5.61 18.14
CA ILE A 338 20.02 -5.04 16.89
C ILE A 338 21.54 -4.97 16.86
N TYR A 339 22.09 -5.46 15.77
CA TYR A 339 23.50 -5.37 15.43
C TYR A 339 23.67 -4.74 14.05
N VAL A 340 24.80 -4.08 13.85
CA VAL A 340 25.16 -3.43 12.59
C VAL A 340 26.53 -3.87 12.14
N VAL A 341 26.66 -4.23 10.86
CA VAL A 341 27.95 -4.42 10.18
C VAL A 341 28.16 -3.21 9.28
N ASP A 342 29.00 -2.26 9.70
CA ASP A 342 29.34 -1.08 8.90
C ASP A 342 30.40 -1.41 7.83
N ASN A 343 30.44 -0.63 6.75
CA ASN A 343 31.37 -0.81 5.62
C ASN A 343 31.25 -2.19 4.96
N TRP A 344 30.01 -2.67 4.77
CA TRP A 344 29.72 -4.02 4.27
C TRP A 344 30.43 -4.34 2.96
N SER A 345 30.46 -3.37 2.04
CA SER A 345 31.05 -3.47 0.70
C SER A 345 32.56 -3.75 0.72
N THR A 346 33.26 -3.38 1.80
CA THR A 346 34.72 -3.58 1.95
C THR A 346 35.09 -5.03 2.28
N GLY A 347 34.10 -5.90 2.52
CA GLY A 347 34.31 -7.25 3.02
C GLY A 347 34.27 -7.36 4.55
N ASN A 348 33.95 -6.28 5.27
CA ASN A 348 33.75 -6.36 6.73
C ASN A 348 32.57 -7.29 7.07
N ARG A 349 32.80 -8.25 7.97
CA ARG A 349 31.80 -9.20 8.48
C ARG A 349 31.73 -9.21 10.01
N SER A 350 32.19 -8.12 10.64
CA SER A 350 32.12 -7.95 12.09
C SER A 350 30.95 -7.05 12.47
N ALA A 351 29.99 -7.61 13.19
CA ALA A 351 28.84 -6.92 13.72
C ALA A 351 29.16 -6.24 15.06
N ARG A 352 28.62 -5.03 15.27
CA ARG A 352 28.58 -4.36 16.58
C ARG A 352 27.17 -4.37 17.13
N TYR A 353 27.03 -4.62 18.42
CA TYR A 353 25.76 -4.43 19.12
C TYR A 353 25.38 -2.93 19.13
N VAL A 354 24.09 -2.64 18.97
CA VAL A 354 23.55 -1.27 18.99
C VAL A 354 22.54 -1.09 20.12
N CYS A 355 21.44 -1.83 20.10
CA CYS A 355 20.34 -1.67 21.06
C CYS A 355 19.47 -2.93 21.15
N GLY A 356 18.62 -2.98 22.17
CA GLY A 356 17.45 -3.86 22.18
C GLY A 356 16.27 -3.20 21.46
N LEU A 357 15.17 -3.94 21.31
CA LEU A 357 13.91 -3.40 20.79
C LEU A 357 13.16 -2.61 21.87
N GLY A 358 12.47 -1.55 21.47
CA GLY A 358 11.77 -0.64 22.38
C GLY A 358 10.33 -1.07 22.67
N ALA A 359 9.66 -1.70 21.71
CA ALA A 359 8.29 -2.15 21.81
C ALA A 359 8.15 -3.30 22.83
N PRO A 360 7.11 -3.30 23.66
CA PRO A 360 6.72 -4.49 24.40
C PRO A 360 6.18 -5.54 23.42
N GLN A 361 6.54 -6.81 23.62
CA GLN A 361 6.18 -7.91 22.71
C GLN A 361 6.46 -7.57 21.23
N PRO A 362 7.71 -7.20 20.89
CA PRO A 362 8.04 -6.71 19.57
C PRO A 362 7.74 -7.80 18.52
N ALA A 363 7.13 -7.40 17.41
CA ALA A 363 6.65 -8.31 16.38
C ALA A 363 7.35 -8.06 15.03
N SER A 364 7.65 -6.80 14.72
CA SER A 364 8.29 -6.44 13.47
C SER A 364 9.22 -5.23 13.62
N ILE A 365 10.15 -5.10 12.68
CA ILE A 365 11.11 -4.00 12.62
C ILE A 365 11.24 -3.49 11.18
N ALA A 366 11.50 -2.19 11.05
CA ALA A 366 11.94 -1.55 9.82
C ALA A 366 13.12 -0.63 10.12
N VAL A 367 13.95 -0.39 9.12
CA VAL A 367 15.08 0.53 9.23
C VAL A 367 15.08 1.48 8.05
N ALA A 368 15.10 2.77 8.34
CA ALA A 368 15.25 3.80 7.33
C ALA A 368 16.20 4.88 7.84
N GLY A 369 17.09 5.37 6.98
CA GLY A 369 18.06 6.38 7.39
C GLY A 369 18.89 5.91 8.58
N ASP A 370 19.02 6.76 9.60
CA ASP A 370 19.71 6.44 10.87
C ASP A 370 18.77 5.86 11.95
N TYR A 371 17.53 5.50 11.61
CA TYR A 371 16.52 5.13 12.59
C TYR A 371 16.00 3.71 12.41
N LEU A 372 15.90 3.02 13.53
CA LEU A 372 15.13 1.79 13.70
C LEU A 372 13.71 2.17 14.11
N PHE A 373 12.75 1.50 13.49
CA PHE A 373 11.33 1.55 13.81
C PHE A 373 10.91 0.15 14.24
N ASP A 374 10.38 -0.01 15.44
CA ASP A 374 9.88 -1.30 15.92
C ASP A 374 8.48 -1.17 16.53
N CYS A 375 7.66 -2.20 16.33
CA CYS A 375 6.29 -2.28 16.83
C CYS A 375 6.03 -3.66 17.45
N GLY A 376 5.04 -3.74 18.33
CA GLY A 376 4.65 -5.00 18.99
C GLY A 376 3.26 -5.50 18.61
N TRP A 377 3.01 -6.79 18.81
CA TRP A 377 1.80 -7.49 18.40
C TRP A 377 0.50 -6.81 18.88
N GLU A 378 0.42 -6.44 20.16
CA GLU A 378 -0.78 -5.83 20.77
C GLU A 378 -0.56 -4.36 21.15
N THR A 379 0.29 -3.66 20.39
CA THR A 379 0.72 -2.30 20.75
C THR A 379 -0.07 -1.18 20.08
N GLN A 380 -1.20 -1.50 19.43
CA GLN A 380 -2.10 -0.53 18.80
C GLN A 380 -1.36 0.34 17.76
N SER A 381 -0.68 -0.34 16.83
CA SER A 381 0.18 0.24 15.78
C SER A 381 1.20 1.30 16.25
N LYS A 382 1.50 1.36 17.56
CA LYS A 382 2.50 2.27 18.09
C LYS A 382 3.88 1.85 17.60
N VAL A 383 4.67 2.84 17.19
CA VAL A 383 6.04 2.62 16.71
C VAL A 383 7.02 3.26 17.67
N TRP A 384 8.01 2.50 18.10
CA TRP A 384 9.16 2.98 18.86
C TRP A 384 10.27 3.34 17.88
N VAL A 385 10.88 4.51 18.08
CA VAL A 385 11.91 5.03 17.18
C VAL A 385 13.23 5.11 17.93
N THR A 386 14.25 4.43 17.41
CA THR A 386 15.60 4.36 18.01
C THR A 386 16.65 4.84 17.03
N ASP A 387 17.54 5.72 17.48
CA ASP A 387 18.68 6.21 16.70
C ASP A 387 19.79 5.14 16.68
N LEU A 388 20.09 4.59 15.51
CA LEU A 388 21.07 3.51 15.31
C LEU A 388 22.52 3.95 15.48
N ARG A 389 22.79 5.26 15.52
CA ARG A 389 24.15 5.79 15.73
C ARG A 389 24.60 5.60 17.17
N ASN A 390 23.67 5.64 18.13
CA ASN A 390 23.96 5.57 19.56
C ASN A 390 23.07 4.60 20.35
N GLY A 391 22.11 3.95 19.69
CA GLY A 391 21.17 2.99 20.28
C GLY A 391 20.14 3.62 21.23
N GLN A 392 19.95 4.95 21.20
CA GLN A 392 19.02 5.65 22.08
C GLN A 392 17.65 5.75 21.44
N GLN A 393 16.60 5.43 22.20
CA GLN A 393 15.23 5.67 21.77
C GLN A 393 14.97 7.19 21.75
N VAL A 394 14.48 7.70 20.62
CA VAL A 394 14.28 9.14 20.38
C VAL A 394 12.80 9.54 20.39
N GLY A 395 11.88 8.59 20.28
CA GLY A 395 10.45 8.91 20.31
C GLY A 395 9.54 7.73 20.07
N GLN A 396 8.26 8.05 19.90
CA GLN A 396 7.20 7.12 19.51
C GLN A 396 6.29 7.78 18.48
N LEU A 397 5.80 7.00 17.52
CA LEU A 397 4.71 7.39 16.62
C LEU A 397 3.43 6.74 17.15
N ILE A 398 2.39 7.55 17.34
CA ILE A 398 1.13 7.14 17.98
C ILE A 398 -0.03 7.63 17.12
N GLY A 399 -1.02 6.76 16.91
CA GLY A 399 -2.24 7.11 16.17
C GLY A 399 -2.98 8.30 16.77
N GLY A 400 -3.23 9.33 15.96
CA GLY A 400 -3.96 10.51 16.37
C GLY A 400 -5.49 10.38 16.18
N PRO A 401 -6.26 11.43 16.53
CA PRO A 401 -7.72 11.45 16.42
C PRO A 401 -8.25 11.19 15.00
N GLU A 402 -7.47 11.51 13.97
CA GLU A 402 -7.80 11.33 12.56
C GLU A 402 -8.06 9.87 12.15
N ILE A 403 -7.48 8.92 12.87
CA ILE A 403 -7.75 7.49 12.69
C ILE A 403 -8.66 6.90 13.77
N GLY A 404 -9.29 7.75 14.60
CA GLY A 404 -10.07 7.34 15.77
C GLY A 404 -9.25 7.15 17.05
N GLY A 405 -8.01 7.65 17.07
CA GLY A 405 -7.06 7.46 18.17
C GLY A 405 -6.45 6.05 18.21
N SER A 406 -5.47 5.84 19.09
CA SER A 406 -4.80 4.53 19.24
C SER A 406 -5.75 3.39 19.65
N SER A 407 -6.88 3.69 20.27
CA SER A 407 -7.91 2.68 20.56
C SER A 407 -8.56 2.09 19.31
N ASN A 408 -8.43 2.75 18.16
CA ASN A 408 -8.93 2.33 16.87
C ASN A 408 -7.79 1.90 15.93
N THR A 409 -6.77 1.30 16.54
CA THR A 409 -5.68 0.60 15.87
C THR A 409 -5.44 -0.75 16.53
N GLY A 410 -4.94 -1.67 15.74
CA GLY A 410 -4.98 -3.09 16.00
C GLY A 410 -3.62 -3.74 16.19
N TRP A 411 -3.55 -4.98 15.69
CA TRP A 411 -2.43 -5.87 15.89
C TRP A 411 -1.46 -5.85 14.73
N VAL A 412 -0.22 -6.25 15.05
CA VAL A 412 0.83 -6.54 14.07
C VAL A 412 1.16 -8.02 14.20
N ASP A 413 0.78 -8.79 13.19
CA ASP A 413 0.82 -10.25 13.21
C ASP A 413 1.37 -10.91 11.95
N ILE A 414 2.16 -10.14 11.19
CA ILE A 414 3.06 -10.64 10.15
C ILE A 414 4.52 -10.24 10.42
N GLY A 415 5.46 -10.99 9.83
CA GLY A 415 6.87 -10.76 10.07
C GLY A 415 7.40 -9.41 9.56
N PHE A 416 6.82 -8.86 8.49
CA PHE A 416 7.13 -7.53 7.95
C PHE A 416 5.94 -6.57 8.10
N GLY A 417 5.32 -6.57 9.28
CA GLY A 417 4.17 -5.71 9.60
C GLY A 417 4.51 -4.24 9.86
N ILE A 418 5.78 -3.85 9.72
CA ILE A 418 6.17 -2.44 9.65
C ILE A 418 7.16 -2.23 8.51
N GLU A 419 6.99 -1.14 7.77
CA GLU A 419 7.90 -0.70 6.71
C GLU A 419 8.17 0.79 6.84
N ALA A 420 9.42 1.21 6.58
CA ALA A 420 9.82 2.60 6.71
C ALA A 420 10.70 3.03 5.55
N TYR A 421 10.48 4.26 5.07
CA TYR A 421 11.28 4.88 4.03
C TYR A 421 11.66 6.30 4.39
N LYS A 422 12.91 6.68 4.14
CA LYS A 422 13.37 8.07 4.21
C LYS A 422 13.29 8.67 2.81
N ARG A 423 12.34 9.58 2.62
CA ARG A 423 12.15 10.34 1.40
C ARG A 423 13.32 11.31 1.15
N GLN A 424 13.47 11.72 -0.11
CA GLN A 424 14.55 12.62 -0.55
C GLN A 424 14.56 13.97 0.18
N ASN A 425 13.39 14.45 0.61
CA ASN A 425 13.25 15.68 1.40
C ASN A 425 13.57 15.50 2.90
N GLY A 426 13.97 14.31 3.34
CA GLY A 426 14.28 13.99 4.73
C GLY A 426 13.08 13.57 5.59
N GLU A 427 11.87 13.55 5.02
CA GLU A 427 10.67 12.98 5.65
C GLU A 427 10.80 11.46 5.74
N TYR A 428 10.29 10.89 6.83
CA TYR A 428 10.10 9.47 6.98
C TYR A 428 8.63 9.14 6.80
N VAL A 429 8.34 8.15 5.98
CA VAL A 429 7.01 7.54 5.88
C VAL A 429 7.12 6.15 6.48
N VAL A 430 6.24 5.82 7.41
CA VAL A 430 6.22 4.56 8.14
C VAL A 430 4.85 3.94 8.02
N PHE A 431 4.78 2.74 7.45
CA PHE A 431 3.57 1.95 7.26
C PHE A 431 3.53 0.83 8.29
N VAL A 432 2.39 0.68 8.96
CA VAL A 432 2.20 -0.32 10.01
C VAL A 432 0.93 -1.10 9.70
N GLU A 433 1.05 -2.42 9.72
CA GLU A 433 -0.09 -3.32 9.74
C GLU A 433 -1.04 -2.98 10.89
N ASP A 434 -2.33 -3.10 10.59
CA ASP A 434 -3.39 -2.96 11.55
C ASP A 434 -4.46 -4.01 11.25
N ASP A 435 -4.15 -5.26 11.64
CA ASP A 435 -4.96 -6.42 11.28
C ASP A 435 -6.37 -6.33 11.89
N TYR A 436 -6.45 -6.05 13.19
CA TYR A 436 -7.73 -5.97 13.91
C TYR A 436 -8.72 -4.94 13.32
N ILE A 437 -8.22 -3.88 12.67
CA ILE A 437 -9.03 -2.85 12.01
C ILE A 437 -8.99 -2.96 10.48
N ALA A 438 -8.33 -3.99 9.92
CA ALA A 438 -8.27 -4.29 8.50
C ALA A 438 -7.77 -3.10 7.65
N LYS A 439 -6.67 -2.48 8.07
CA LYS A 439 -6.05 -1.34 7.39
C LYS A 439 -4.52 -1.35 7.52
N VAL A 440 -3.90 -0.38 6.86
CA VAL A 440 -2.50 0.00 7.10
C VAL A 440 -2.48 1.44 7.61
N VAL A 441 -1.78 1.68 8.72
CA VAL A 441 -1.56 3.00 9.28
C VAL A 441 -0.31 3.61 8.67
N MET A 442 -0.40 4.83 8.16
CA MET A 442 0.75 5.60 7.66
C MET A 442 1.08 6.74 8.62
N TYR A 443 2.29 6.76 9.13
CA TYR A 443 2.88 7.91 9.82
C TYR A 443 3.81 8.67 8.88
N ARG A 444 3.78 10.01 9.02
CA ARG A 444 4.73 10.93 8.41
C ARG A 444 5.54 11.57 9.53
N TRP A 445 6.85 11.46 9.49
CA TRP A 445 7.71 11.85 10.60
C TRP A 445 8.98 12.57 10.15
N TRP A 446 9.41 13.56 10.91
CA TRP A 446 10.71 14.19 10.76
C TRP A 446 11.47 14.19 12.09
N PRO A 447 12.70 13.69 12.13
CA PRO A 447 13.49 13.63 13.36
C PRO A 447 13.74 15.01 14.00
N ASP A 448 13.99 16.02 13.17
CA ASP A 448 14.33 17.38 13.62
C ASP A 448 13.10 18.30 13.70
N GLY A 449 11.88 17.73 13.69
CA GLY A 449 10.62 18.49 13.54
C GLY A 449 10.30 18.90 12.09
N GLY A 450 11.18 18.54 11.16
CA GLY A 450 11.06 18.78 9.72
C GLY A 450 11.53 20.16 9.31
N PRO A 451 11.46 20.52 8.01
CA PRO A 451 11.16 21.92 7.74
C PRO A 451 9.92 22.23 8.58
N GLU A 452 9.94 23.32 9.36
CA GLU A 452 8.72 23.88 9.96
C GLU A 452 7.63 23.63 8.92
N PRO A 453 6.54 22.88 9.23
CA PRO A 453 5.46 22.73 8.28
C PRO A 453 5.23 24.17 7.85
N THR A 454 5.52 24.51 6.57
CA THR A 454 5.13 25.83 6.08
C THR A 454 3.69 25.83 6.46
N PRO A 455 3.27 26.67 7.45
CA PRO A 455 2.10 26.33 8.23
C PRO A 455 1.07 25.97 7.20
N THR A 456 0.55 24.73 7.20
CA THR A 456 -0.73 24.49 6.53
C THR A 456 -1.51 25.64 7.07
N ALA A 457 -1.77 26.65 6.23
CA ALA A 457 -2.16 27.94 6.74
C ALA A 457 -3.33 27.60 7.64
N THR A 458 -3.15 27.74 8.95
CA THR A 458 -4.26 27.71 9.88
C THR A 458 -5.07 28.85 9.34
N PRO A 459 -6.15 28.60 8.56
CA PRO A 459 -6.49 29.38 7.38
C PRO A 459 -6.19 30.80 7.75
N THR A 460 -5.01 31.30 7.30
CA THR A 460 -4.51 32.57 7.84
C THR A 460 -5.70 33.46 7.63
N SER A 461 -6.24 34.02 8.72
CA SER A 461 -7.40 34.86 8.63
C SER A 461 -7.00 35.97 7.67
N GLN A 462 -7.31 35.76 6.38
CA GLN A 462 -7.00 36.68 5.33
C GLN A 462 -7.64 37.96 5.84
N PRO A 463 -6.87 39.04 6.01
CA PRO A 463 -7.38 40.23 6.66
C PRO A 463 -8.71 40.57 6.02
N ALA A 464 -9.71 40.79 6.86
CA ALA A 464 -11.07 40.95 6.43
C ALA A 464 -11.12 42.02 5.31
N LYS A 465 -11.64 41.63 4.15
CA LYS A 465 -11.59 42.46 2.95
C LYS A 465 -12.46 43.69 3.16
N ASN A 466 -11.87 44.87 2.97
CA ASN A 466 -12.60 46.11 3.21
C ASN A 466 -13.77 46.25 2.22
N ILE A 467 -14.94 46.53 2.77
CA ILE A 467 -16.12 46.96 2.02
C ILE A 467 -16.35 48.44 2.36
N PRO A 468 -16.38 49.35 1.36
CA PRO A 468 -16.32 49.07 -0.09
C PRO A 468 -14.89 48.79 -0.61
N GLY A 469 -14.79 47.93 -1.63
CA GLY A 469 -13.50 47.58 -2.24
C GLY A 469 -13.65 46.58 -3.39
N LYS A 470 -12.53 46.27 -4.07
CA LYS A 470 -12.43 45.14 -5.00
C LYS A 470 -11.97 43.92 -4.21
N ILE A 471 -12.70 42.81 -4.33
CA ILE A 471 -12.33 41.51 -3.78
C ILE A 471 -12.14 40.57 -4.97
N GLU A 472 -10.94 40.01 -5.12
CA GLU A 472 -10.67 39.02 -6.16
C GLU A 472 -11.40 37.70 -5.81
N ALA A 473 -11.95 37.01 -6.80
CA ALA A 473 -12.72 35.79 -6.58
C ALA A 473 -11.83 34.67 -6.00
N GLU A 474 -10.57 34.61 -6.42
CA GLU A 474 -9.55 33.69 -5.90
C GLU A 474 -9.09 34.04 -4.47
N SER A 475 -9.54 35.16 -3.89
CA SER A 475 -9.17 35.63 -2.55
C SER A 475 -10.14 35.16 -1.46
N TYR A 476 -10.73 33.97 -1.59
CA TYR A 476 -11.60 33.39 -0.57
C TYR A 476 -10.82 32.99 0.71
N ASN A 477 -11.52 32.96 1.84
CA ASN A 477 -11.02 32.43 3.12
C ASN A 477 -11.20 30.92 3.21
N SER A 478 -12.31 30.42 2.69
CA SER A 478 -12.64 29.00 2.57
C SER A 478 -13.45 28.77 1.30
N MET A 479 -13.42 27.58 0.73
CA MET A 479 -14.22 27.23 -0.45
C MET A 479 -14.59 25.76 -0.45
N SER A 480 -15.55 25.42 -1.31
CA SER A 480 -15.85 24.03 -1.68
C SER A 480 -16.12 23.95 -3.17
N GLY A 481 -15.51 22.95 -3.82
CA GLY A 481 -15.82 22.55 -5.20
C GLY A 481 -15.20 23.40 -6.31
N ILE A 482 -14.64 24.57 -5.99
CA ILE A 482 -14.08 25.47 -7.00
C ILE A 482 -12.62 25.17 -7.34
N GLN A 483 -12.17 25.67 -8.50
CA GLN A 483 -10.77 25.72 -8.89
C GLN A 483 -10.40 27.11 -9.43
N THR A 484 -9.10 27.41 -9.51
CA THR A 484 -8.60 28.67 -10.07
C THR A 484 -7.78 28.45 -11.32
N GLU A 485 -7.84 29.40 -12.26
CA GLU A 485 -7.00 29.42 -13.44
C GLU A 485 -6.59 30.83 -13.84
N SER A 486 -5.55 30.96 -14.65
CA SER A 486 -5.13 32.25 -15.19
C SER A 486 -6.20 32.84 -16.09
N THR A 487 -6.58 34.10 -15.85
CA THR A 487 -7.59 34.78 -16.67
C THR A 487 -6.96 35.63 -17.77
N SER A 488 -7.62 35.65 -18.92
CA SER A 488 -7.30 36.58 -20.02
C SER A 488 -8.11 37.88 -19.94
N ASP A 489 -8.92 38.06 -18.90
CA ASP A 489 -9.67 39.29 -18.69
C ASP A 489 -8.73 40.50 -18.45
N THR A 490 -9.27 41.70 -18.64
CA THR A 490 -8.52 42.95 -18.46
C THR A 490 -8.00 43.05 -17.03
N GLY A 491 -6.67 43.09 -16.88
CA GLY A 491 -5.98 43.12 -15.58
C GLY A 491 -5.23 41.82 -15.24
N GLY A 492 -5.45 40.74 -16.00
CA GLY A 492 -4.83 39.44 -15.74
C GLY A 492 -5.22 38.89 -14.36
N GLY A 493 -4.34 38.09 -13.76
CA GLY A 493 -4.60 37.45 -12.46
C GLY A 493 -5.23 36.07 -12.62
N LEU A 494 -6.00 35.64 -11.63
CA LEU A 494 -6.76 34.40 -11.70
C LEU A 494 -8.26 34.70 -11.85
N ASN A 495 -9.01 33.71 -12.29
CA ASN A 495 -10.45 33.63 -12.07
C ASN A 495 -10.76 32.37 -11.25
N VAL A 496 -11.98 32.31 -10.72
CA VAL A 496 -12.54 31.09 -10.14
C VAL A 496 -13.45 30.44 -11.18
N GLY A 497 -13.21 29.16 -11.45
CA GLY A 497 -13.95 28.34 -12.39
C GLY A 497 -14.31 26.97 -11.81
N TRP A 498 -14.73 26.06 -12.70
CA TRP A 498 -15.20 24.71 -12.34
C TRP A 498 -16.35 24.71 -11.32
N THR A 499 -17.22 25.71 -11.40
CA THR A 499 -18.32 25.91 -10.44
C THR A 499 -19.51 25.01 -10.77
N ASP A 500 -19.91 24.18 -9.82
CA ASP A 500 -21.13 23.36 -9.82
C ASP A 500 -22.20 23.91 -8.86
N THR A 501 -23.42 23.37 -8.98
CA THR A 501 -24.52 23.73 -8.07
C THR A 501 -24.20 23.25 -6.65
N GLY A 502 -24.08 24.20 -5.72
CA GLY A 502 -23.76 23.91 -4.31
C GLY A 502 -22.35 24.30 -3.91
N ASP A 503 -21.50 24.66 -4.88
CA ASP A 503 -20.17 25.20 -4.61
C ASP A 503 -20.27 26.58 -3.99
N TRP A 504 -19.26 26.92 -3.19
CA TRP A 504 -19.24 28.16 -2.43
C TRP A 504 -17.82 28.66 -2.19
N MET A 505 -17.75 29.95 -1.90
CA MET A 505 -16.55 30.66 -1.47
C MET A 505 -16.95 31.59 -0.34
N ASP A 506 -16.30 31.44 0.82
CA ASP A 506 -16.50 32.29 1.99
C ASP A 506 -15.41 33.35 2.05
N TYR A 507 -15.79 34.58 2.39
CA TYR A 507 -14.89 35.72 2.52
C TYR A 507 -15.10 36.39 3.88
N ALA A 508 -14.03 36.56 4.64
CA ALA A 508 -14.01 37.46 5.78
C ALA A 508 -14.01 38.89 5.24
N VAL A 509 -14.97 39.72 5.66
CA VAL A 509 -15.13 41.10 5.20
C VAL A 509 -15.15 42.10 6.36
N ASN A 510 -14.57 43.27 6.14
CA ASN A 510 -14.57 44.39 7.09
C ASN A 510 -15.42 45.52 6.50
N VAL A 511 -16.66 45.62 6.94
CA VAL A 511 -17.57 46.68 6.50
C VAL A 511 -17.21 47.98 7.21
N GLN A 512 -16.60 48.92 6.50
CA GLN A 512 -16.05 50.15 7.10
C GLN A 512 -17.14 51.10 7.60
N SER A 513 -18.34 51.02 7.03
CA SER A 513 -19.52 51.77 7.48
C SER A 513 -20.83 51.01 7.21
N SER A 514 -21.76 51.01 8.14
CA SER A 514 -23.07 50.38 7.93
C SER A 514 -23.88 51.13 6.87
N GLY A 515 -24.45 50.42 5.90
CA GLY A 515 -25.25 51.02 4.83
C GLY A 515 -25.58 50.04 3.70
N SER A 516 -26.24 50.55 2.66
CA SER A 516 -26.51 49.78 1.43
C SER A 516 -25.33 49.90 0.46
N TYR A 517 -24.91 48.76 -0.09
CA TYR A 517 -23.80 48.67 -1.04
C TYR A 517 -24.26 48.16 -2.39
N ASN A 518 -23.67 48.69 -3.47
CA ASN A 518 -23.82 48.14 -4.80
C ASN A 518 -22.75 47.06 -5.03
N VAL A 519 -23.18 45.81 -5.22
CA VAL A 519 -22.28 44.69 -5.51
C VAL A 519 -22.23 44.45 -7.02
N LYS A 520 -21.03 44.27 -7.57
CA LYS A 520 -20.82 43.90 -8.96
C LYS A 520 -19.99 42.63 -9.02
N PHE A 521 -20.48 41.63 -9.73
CA PHE A 521 -19.72 40.41 -10.01
C PHE A 521 -19.11 40.51 -11.41
N ARG A 522 -17.82 40.18 -11.53
CA ARG A 522 -17.17 40.02 -12.82
C ARG A 522 -17.24 38.54 -13.19
N VAL A 523 -18.15 38.20 -14.11
CA VAL A 523 -18.46 36.82 -14.46
C VAL A 523 -18.32 36.60 -15.95
N ALA A 524 -17.93 35.37 -16.32
CA ALA A 524 -18.07 34.82 -17.65
C ALA A 524 -18.83 33.50 -17.51
N SER A 525 -19.78 33.23 -18.41
CA SER A 525 -20.52 31.97 -18.41
C SER A 525 -20.85 31.57 -19.84
N THR A 526 -20.63 30.31 -20.17
CA THR A 526 -21.10 29.69 -21.41
C THR A 526 -22.57 29.26 -21.31
N ASN A 527 -23.14 29.26 -20.09
CA ASN A 527 -24.48 28.77 -19.80
C ASN A 527 -25.44 29.94 -19.48
N SER A 528 -26.68 29.86 -19.97
CA SER A 528 -27.75 30.78 -19.59
C SER A 528 -28.37 30.42 -18.22
N ASN A 529 -28.85 31.42 -17.48
CA ASN A 529 -29.54 31.28 -16.18
C ASN A 529 -28.68 30.79 -15.00
N THR A 530 -27.35 30.93 -15.06
CA THR A 530 -26.48 30.74 -13.89
C THR A 530 -26.77 31.78 -12.82
N LYS A 531 -26.75 31.37 -11.56
CA LYS A 531 -27.05 32.24 -10.41
C LYS A 531 -25.88 32.22 -9.43
N ILE A 532 -25.61 33.38 -8.83
CA ILE A 532 -24.74 33.52 -7.67
C ILE A 532 -25.62 34.03 -6.54
N ASP A 533 -25.66 33.29 -5.44
CA ASP A 533 -26.28 33.73 -4.20
C ASP A 533 -25.20 34.42 -3.35
N LEU A 534 -25.39 35.70 -3.02
CA LEU A 534 -24.62 36.38 -1.98
C LEU A 534 -25.41 36.27 -0.68
N ARG A 535 -24.80 35.65 0.35
CA ARG A 535 -25.46 35.34 1.63
C ARG A 535 -24.87 36.13 2.79
#